data_AF-A0A923JRW1-F1
#
_entry.id   AF-A0A923JRW1-F1
#
_cell.length_a   1.000
_cell.length_b   1.000
_cell.length_c   1.000
_cell.angle_alpha   90.00
_cell.angle_beta   90.00
_cell.angle_gamma   90.00
#
_symmetry.space_group_name_H-M   'P 1'
#
loop_
_entity.id
_entity.type
_entity.pdbx_description
1 polymer ?
#
loop_
_entity_poly.entity_id
_entity_poly.type
_entity_poly.pdbx_seq_one_letter_code
_entity_poly.pdbx_strand_id
1 'polypeptide(L)'
;MSAHPHRARTDIVLRRVARNHYSLILPDRVETLDPDGDCFFNAIARGLNEGQSQETFSTQGLRDAAADYIDQHPELSPYLPVPQATTQQVLLNRAPPLKSLLGRDAFGFLTRIVHGGPNPHGLFRPTLNYLRLYGDRVNRSVLAQAQDADLPPQRLQAMGHSLSPRAPGPLDRGYGPLFSSDEKRFFRRFLQDVLLEPVQGRHIDELLDDSQFVLSHHQLHIMLEYGVTSWELAWNHPVSREGYVMYDEAVHGHLDEDELEQVLEGATLVTRNDLEDLSANIKRITGRDVDNDKALLGLLVEYNSADATRDLYRSALRRFPDLQRRAGILLESRIIAFTLADKLSVALFASWLRNPAITEARLRMIAEYANTRYDELLSNNHLDIDWMRPFSDRNLQNLFTHQQALTGLLRFLGGARSDAGDIGMPAVAGLFRSPDQAVSNTRVAMLFNTPGLWDSLQLLPQDMARQIWNELIGPYFSDANIQRTLRHPGALGSGLNFAVALRDSLEPDEARVNLIVQGLLSIGQGRAQQYLYNFDFPTNRLGHSRLDFALYLENYLTVPEWAWQYAREGVTPDSLRPFGAMKRHDPGKLRTLTTPD
;
A
#
# COMPACT_ATOMS: atom_id res chain seq x y z
N MET A 1 -24.83 -8.44 -44.21
CA MET A 1 -24.34 -9.82 -44.43
C MET A 1 -25.12 -10.41 -45.60
N SER A 2 -24.44 -10.75 -46.69
CA SER A 2 -25.05 -11.34 -47.90
C SER A 2 -25.34 -12.82 -47.68
N ALA A 3 -26.53 -13.26 -48.11
CA ALA A 3 -26.98 -14.65 -48.00
C ALA A 3 -26.36 -15.51 -49.12
N HIS A 4 -25.74 -16.62 -48.76
CA HIS A 4 -25.15 -17.58 -49.71
C HIS A 4 -26.26 -18.44 -50.35
N PRO A 5 -26.23 -18.78 -51.65
CA PRO A 5 -27.41 -19.28 -52.38
C PRO A 5 -27.80 -20.76 -52.13
N HIS A 6 -27.22 -21.45 -51.15
CA HIS A 6 -27.34 -22.91 -51.02
C HIS A 6 -27.63 -23.44 -49.59
N ARG A 7 -28.18 -22.64 -48.67
CA ARG A 7 -28.49 -23.16 -47.31
C ARG A 7 -29.72 -24.08 -47.30
N ALA A 8 -29.51 -25.35 -46.96
CA ALA A 8 -30.58 -26.24 -46.53
C ALA A 8 -30.95 -25.95 -45.06
N ARG A 9 -32.19 -26.26 -44.67
CA ARG A 9 -32.77 -25.94 -43.33
C ARG A 9 -32.12 -26.67 -42.15
N THR A 10 -31.14 -27.54 -42.39
CA THR A 10 -30.48 -28.42 -41.40
C THR A 10 -28.96 -28.27 -41.34
N ASP A 11 -28.38 -27.29 -42.01
CA ASP A 11 -26.93 -27.12 -42.04
C ASP A 11 -26.43 -26.51 -40.72
N ILE A 12 -25.90 -27.36 -39.83
CA ILE A 12 -25.20 -26.95 -38.62
C ILE A 12 -23.85 -26.34 -39.03
N VAL A 13 -23.70 -25.03 -38.86
CA VAL A 13 -22.43 -24.33 -39.13
C VAL A 13 -21.63 -24.24 -37.83
N LEU A 14 -20.55 -25.02 -37.75
CA LEU A 14 -19.57 -24.97 -36.68
C LEU A 14 -18.52 -23.90 -36.96
N ARG A 15 -18.32 -22.94 -36.06
CA ARG A 15 -17.21 -21.98 -36.17
C ARG A 15 -15.98 -22.54 -35.46
N ARG A 16 -14.93 -22.89 -36.20
CA ARG A 16 -13.66 -23.32 -35.62
C ARG A 16 -12.99 -22.15 -34.89
N VAL A 17 -12.70 -22.33 -33.61
CA VAL A 17 -12.04 -21.34 -32.74
C VAL A 17 -10.59 -21.75 -32.39
N ALA A 18 -10.25 -23.05 -32.45
CA ALA A 18 -8.88 -23.53 -32.33
C ALA A 18 -8.66 -24.88 -33.03
N ARG A 19 -7.45 -25.45 -32.90
CA ARG A 19 -7.14 -26.82 -33.32
C ARG A 19 -8.03 -27.76 -32.49
N ASN A 20 -9.08 -28.30 -33.11
CA ASN A 20 -10.10 -29.18 -32.51
C ASN A 20 -11.17 -28.52 -31.60
N HIS A 21 -11.26 -27.19 -31.57
CA HIS A 21 -12.34 -26.49 -30.84
C HIS A 21 -13.28 -25.80 -31.81
N TYR A 22 -14.58 -26.02 -31.64
CA TYR A 22 -15.64 -25.46 -32.48
C TYR A 22 -16.73 -24.86 -31.60
N SER A 23 -17.19 -23.66 -31.91
CA SER A 23 -18.35 -23.07 -31.24
C SER A 23 -19.60 -23.37 -32.05
N LEU A 24 -20.60 -23.89 -31.36
CA LEU A 24 -21.96 -24.10 -31.85
C LEU A 24 -22.92 -23.39 -30.90
N ILE A 25 -23.90 -22.67 -31.44
CA ILE A 25 -25.00 -22.10 -30.67
C ILE A 25 -26.25 -22.88 -31.06
N LEU A 26 -26.76 -23.71 -30.16
CA LEU A 26 -28.02 -24.45 -30.33
C LEU A 26 -29.12 -23.79 -29.49
N PRO A 27 -30.40 -23.87 -29.91
CA PRO A 27 -31.54 -23.63 -29.03
C PRO A 27 -31.69 -24.79 -28.01
N ASP A 28 -32.03 -24.42 -26.79
CA ASP A 28 -31.83 -25.17 -25.55
C ASP A 28 -32.80 -26.33 -25.30
N ARG A 29 -32.24 -27.52 -25.03
CA ARG A 29 -32.78 -28.45 -24.02
C ARG A 29 -31.68 -28.69 -23.00
N VAL A 30 -31.78 -28.02 -21.85
CA VAL A 30 -30.82 -28.12 -20.75
C VAL A 30 -31.40 -29.06 -19.70
N GLU A 31 -30.72 -30.17 -19.43
CA GLU A 31 -31.02 -31.03 -18.29
C GLU A 31 -30.10 -30.69 -17.13
N THR A 32 -30.66 -30.55 -15.93
CA THR A 32 -29.91 -30.25 -14.71
C THR A 32 -29.33 -31.54 -14.13
N LEU A 33 -28.05 -31.50 -13.77
CA LEU A 33 -27.35 -32.56 -13.04
C LEU A 33 -26.92 -32.04 -11.67
N ASP A 34 -26.76 -32.96 -10.72
CA ASP A 34 -26.36 -32.60 -9.37
C ASP A 34 -24.96 -31.97 -9.35
N PRO A 35 -24.75 -30.86 -8.62
CA PRO A 35 -23.47 -30.15 -8.53
C PRO A 35 -22.55 -30.82 -7.48
N ASP A 36 -22.28 -32.11 -7.66
CA ASP A 36 -21.49 -32.97 -6.77
C ASP A 36 -19.96 -32.89 -6.99
N GLY A 37 -19.52 -32.06 -7.95
CA GLY A 37 -18.13 -31.98 -8.38
C GLY A 37 -17.77 -32.94 -9.52
N ASP A 38 -18.67 -33.87 -9.86
CA ASP A 38 -18.53 -34.84 -10.95
C ASP A 38 -19.54 -34.60 -12.09
N CYS A 39 -20.30 -33.51 -12.01
CA CYS A 39 -21.31 -33.11 -12.98
C CYS A 39 -20.86 -33.17 -14.45
N PHE A 40 -19.58 -32.90 -14.76
CA PHE A 40 -19.02 -33.05 -16.10
C PHE A 40 -18.97 -34.52 -16.56
N PHE A 41 -18.42 -35.41 -15.74
CA PHE A 41 -18.33 -36.84 -16.07
C PHE A 41 -19.71 -37.51 -16.03
N ASN A 42 -20.57 -37.10 -15.11
CA ASN A 42 -21.97 -37.50 -15.05
C ASN A 42 -22.72 -37.09 -16.33
N ALA A 43 -22.48 -35.88 -16.85
CA ALA A 43 -23.08 -35.42 -18.10
C ALA A 43 -22.62 -36.24 -19.31
N ILE A 44 -21.32 -36.54 -19.38
CA ILE A 44 -20.75 -37.31 -20.48
C ILE A 44 -21.22 -38.76 -20.42
N ALA A 45 -21.18 -39.41 -19.26
CA ALA A 45 -21.65 -40.78 -19.09
C ALA A 45 -23.11 -40.90 -19.55
N ARG A 46 -23.96 -39.99 -19.08
CA ARG A 46 -25.37 -39.95 -19.44
C ARG A 46 -25.60 -39.70 -20.93
N GLY A 47 -24.90 -38.74 -21.53
CA GLY A 47 -25.00 -38.46 -22.96
C GLY A 47 -24.51 -39.60 -23.85
N LEU A 48 -23.43 -40.30 -23.45
CA LEU A 48 -22.91 -41.45 -24.20
C LEU A 48 -23.78 -42.71 -24.07
N ASN A 49 -24.47 -42.85 -22.93
CA ASN A 49 -25.43 -43.93 -22.70
C ASN A 49 -26.84 -43.62 -23.22
N GLU A 50 -27.11 -42.39 -23.69
CA GLU A 50 -28.43 -42.01 -24.17
C GLU A 50 -28.85 -42.86 -25.38
N GLY A 51 -29.99 -43.55 -25.27
CA GLY A 51 -30.50 -44.45 -26.30
C GLY A 51 -29.85 -45.85 -26.33
N GLN A 52 -28.97 -46.18 -25.39
CA GLN A 52 -28.40 -47.52 -25.26
C GLN A 52 -29.26 -48.42 -24.37
N SER A 53 -29.26 -49.73 -24.66
CA SER A 53 -30.01 -50.73 -23.90
C SER A 53 -29.36 -51.13 -22.57
N GLN A 54 -28.06 -50.84 -22.41
CA GLN A 54 -27.28 -51.06 -21.19
C GLN A 54 -26.27 -49.91 -21.03
N GLU A 55 -26.04 -49.47 -19.80
CA GLU A 55 -25.06 -48.43 -19.51
C GLU A 55 -23.64 -49.00 -19.68
N THR A 56 -22.92 -48.47 -20.68
CA THR A 56 -21.55 -48.89 -21.00
C THR A 56 -20.52 -47.96 -20.35
N PHE A 57 -20.87 -46.69 -20.18
CA PHE A 57 -19.97 -45.67 -19.63
C PHE A 57 -20.39 -45.31 -18.20
N SER A 58 -19.48 -45.47 -17.24
CA SER A 58 -19.68 -45.01 -15.86
C SER A 58 -18.86 -43.74 -15.59
N THR A 59 -19.30 -42.94 -14.63
CA THR A 59 -18.58 -41.76 -14.17
C THR A 59 -17.14 -42.10 -13.78
N GLN A 60 -16.93 -43.18 -13.03
CA GLN A 60 -15.59 -43.62 -12.62
C GLN A 60 -14.75 -44.10 -13.81
N GLY A 61 -15.32 -44.89 -14.73
CA GLY A 61 -14.58 -45.35 -15.91
C GLY A 61 -14.13 -44.22 -16.84
N LEU A 62 -14.93 -43.14 -16.94
CA LEU A 62 -14.53 -41.95 -17.67
C LEU A 62 -13.44 -41.14 -16.96
N ARG A 63 -13.40 -41.13 -15.62
CA ARG A 63 -12.31 -40.51 -14.84
C ARG A 63 -11.00 -41.26 -15.04
N ASP A 64 -11.04 -42.58 -14.96
CA ASP A 64 -9.87 -43.43 -15.13
C ASP A 64 -9.31 -43.26 -16.56
N ALA A 65 -10.19 -43.26 -17.57
CA ALA A 65 -9.78 -43.00 -18.96
C ALA A 65 -9.21 -41.58 -19.17
N ALA A 66 -9.74 -40.57 -18.48
CA ALA A 66 -9.20 -39.21 -18.54
C ALA A 66 -7.83 -39.11 -17.86
N ALA A 67 -7.64 -39.79 -16.72
CA ALA A 67 -6.36 -39.87 -16.03
C ALA A 67 -5.30 -40.58 -16.88
N ASP A 68 -5.65 -41.74 -17.45
CA ASP A 68 -4.78 -42.49 -18.37
C ASP A 68 -4.40 -41.66 -19.60
N TYR A 69 -5.35 -40.89 -20.13
CA TYR A 69 -5.09 -40.00 -21.27
C TYR A 69 -4.12 -38.87 -20.88
N ILE A 70 -4.29 -38.27 -19.71
CA ILE A 70 -3.39 -37.24 -19.18
C ILE A 70 -1.97 -37.79 -19.00
N ASP A 71 -1.83 -38.98 -18.42
CA ASP A 71 -0.53 -39.62 -18.20
C ASP A 71 0.21 -39.92 -19.51
N GLN A 72 -0.53 -40.19 -20.58
CA GLN A 72 0.01 -40.45 -21.92
C GLN A 72 0.29 -39.18 -22.75
N HIS A 73 -0.16 -38.00 -22.31
CA HIS A 73 -0.08 -36.74 -23.08
C HIS A 73 0.54 -35.61 -22.23
N PRO A 74 1.88 -35.60 -22.06
CA PRO A 74 2.59 -34.64 -21.21
C PRO A 74 2.38 -33.16 -21.60
N GLU A 75 2.03 -32.89 -22.85
CA GLU A 75 1.69 -31.57 -23.38
C GLU A 75 0.48 -30.92 -22.69
N LEU A 76 -0.34 -31.71 -21.97
CA LEU A 76 -1.47 -31.20 -21.19
C LEU A 76 -1.04 -30.58 -19.85
N SER A 77 0.21 -30.79 -19.42
CA SER A 77 0.75 -30.28 -18.15
C SER A 77 0.51 -28.79 -17.85
N PRO A 78 0.56 -27.85 -18.83
CA PRO A 78 0.27 -26.43 -18.58
C PRO A 78 -1.21 -26.12 -18.30
N TYR A 79 -2.11 -27.03 -18.67
CA TYR A 79 -3.56 -26.90 -18.49
C TYR A 79 -4.08 -27.67 -17.28
N LEU A 80 -3.26 -28.58 -16.73
CA LEU A 80 -3.53 -29.22 -15.46
C LEU A 80 -3.30 -28.21 -14.33
N PRO A 81 -4.19 -28.13 -13.34
CA PRO A 81 -3.87 -27.42 -12.12
C PRO A 81 -2.61 -28.06 -11.52
N VAL A 82 -1.52 -27.29 -11.43
CA VAL A 82 -0.33 -27.69 -10.66
C VAL A 82 -0.85 -28.09 -9.27
N PRO A 83 -0.45 -29.25 -8.71
CA PRO A 83 -0.84 -29.61 -7.35
C PRO A 83 -0.44 -28.46 -6.43
N GLN A 84 -1.40 -27.67 -5.98
CA GLN A 84 -1.12 -26.60 -5.04
C GLN A 84 -0.55 -27.27 -3.81
N ALA A 85 0.61 -26.80 -3.32
CA ALA A 85 1.11 -27.26 -2.04
C ALA A 85 0.00 -27.04 -1.00
N THR A 86 -0.29 -28.02 -0.14
CA THR A 86 -1.42 -27.97 0.82
C THR A 86 -1.53 -26.63 1.56
N THR A 87 -0.39 -26.00 1.87
CA THR A 87 -0.28 -24.68 2.50
C THR A 87 -0.89 -23.53 1.67
N GLN A 88 -0.80 -23.57 0.33
CA GLN A 88 -1.41 -22.58 -0.58
C GLN A 88 -2.94 -22.66 -0.53
N GLN A 89 -3.49 -23.86 -0.59
CA GLN A 89 -4.94 -24.07 -0.53
C GLN A 89 -5.50 -23.71 0.85
N VAL A 90 -4.78 -24.02 1.92
CA VAL A 90 -5.13 -23.62 3.28
C VAL A 90 -5.07 -22.10 3.46
N LEU A 91 -4.05 -21.44 2.91
CA LEU A 91 -3.95 -19.98 2.97
C LEU A 91 -5.15 -19.32 2.29
N LEU A 92 -5.58 -19.82 1.12
CA LEU A 92 -6.78 -19.32 0.43
C LEU A 92 -8.04 -19.48 1.30
N ASN A 93 -8.22 -20.65 1.91
CA ASN A 93 -9.36 -20.93 2.79
C ASN A 93 -9.36 -20.07 4.07
N ARG A 94 -8.20 -19.60 4.52
CA ARG A 94 -8.02 -18.76 5.72
C ARG A 94 -7.63 -17.33 5.39
N ALA A 95 -7.79 -16.91 4.13
CA ALA A 95 -7.38 -15.59 3.68
C ALA A 95 -8.12 -14.46 4.43
N PRO A 96 -9.46 -14.50 4.64
CA PRO A 96 -10.15 -13.41 5.33
C PRO A 96 -9.66 -13.15 6.78
N PRO A 97 -9.61 -14.15 7.70
CA PRO A 97 -9.17 -13.90 9.07
C PRO A 97 -7.68 -13.53 9.14
N LEU A 98 -6.80 -14.20 8.38
CA LEU A 98 -5.38 -13.87 8.35
C LEU A 98 -5.11 -12.49 7.75
N LYS A 99 -5.88 -12.06 6.74
CA LYS A 99 -5.77 -10.71 6.17
C LYS A 99 -6.30 -9.64 7.12
N SER A 100 -7.40 -9.93 7.84
CA SER A 100 -7.89 -9.05 8.90
C SER A 100 -6.84 -8.89 9.99
N LEU A 101 -6.11 -9.96 10.30
CA LEU A 101 -5.16 -9.98 11.40
C LEU A 101 -3.79 -9.39 11.01
N LEU A 102 -3.23 -9.83 9.89
CA LEU A 102 -1.92 -9.37 9.46
C LEU A 102 -2.01 -7.99 8.77
N GLY A 103 -3.18 -7.59 8.29
CA GLY A 103 -3.34 -6.47 7.39
C GLY A 103 -2.93 -6.84 5.96
N ARG A 104 -3.26 -5.95 5.02
CA ARG A 104 -3.12 -6.21 3.57
C ARG A 104 -1.68 -6.48 3.15
N ASP A 105 -0.72 -5.68 3.65
CA ASP A 105 0.67 -5.74 3.20
C ASP A 105 1.40 -6.99 3.71
N ALA A 106 1.22 -7.31 5.00
CA ALA A 106 1.78 -8.52 5.59
C ALA A 106 1.16 -9.77 4.98
N PHE A 107 -0.16 -9.81 4.77
CA PHE A 107 -0.83 -10.91 4.09
C PHE A 107 -0.34 -11.07 2.64
N GLY A 108 -0.16 -9.97 1.91
CA GLY A 108 0.41 -10.00 0.56
C GLY A 108 1.86 -10.49 0.53
N PHE A 109 2.66 -10.17 1.56
CA PHE A 109 4.01 -10.72 1.72
C PHE A 109 3.99 -12.22 2.04
N LEU A 110 3.17 -12.66 3.01
CA LEU A 110 2.94 -14.07 3.34
C LEU A 110 2.49 -14.87 2.12
N THR A 111 1.55 -14.35 1.34
CA THR A 111 1.07 -14.98 0.10
C THR A 111 2.23 -15.19 -0.87
N ARG A 112 3.05 -14.17 -1.11
CA ARG A 112 4.24 -14.31 -1.96
C ARG A 112 5.19 -15.38 -1.43
N ILE A 113 5.46 -15.44 -0.12
CA ILE A 113 6.31 -16.48 0.47
C ILE A 113 5.74 -17.88 0.22
N VAL A 114 4.44 -18.07 0.46
CA VAL A 114 3.75 -19.37 0.28
C VAL A 114 3.74 -19.82 -1.18
N HIS A 115 3.84 -18.87 -2.13
CA HIS A 115 4.03 -19.13 -3.56
C HIS A 115 5.52 -19.18 -3.99
N GLY A 116 6.47 -19.29 -3.06
CA GLY A 116 7.90 -19.48 -3.36
C GLY A 116 8.71 -18.19 -3.53
N GLY A 117 8.13 -17.04 -3.20
CA GLY A 117 8.83 -15.75 -3.18
C GLY A 117 9.91 -15.67 -2.08
N PRO A 118 10.85 -14.73 -2.20
CA PRO A 118 11.96 -14.60 -1.26
C PRO A 118 11.48 -14.17 0.14
N ASN A 119 12.07 -14.77 1.18
CA ASN A 119 11.88 -14.41 2.58
C ASN A 119 13.23 -14.10 3.25
N PRO A 120 13.87 -12.96 2.93
CA PRO A 120 15.25 -12.69 3.34
C PRO A 120 15.44 -12.62 4.86
N HIS A 121 14.38 -12.25 5.58
CA HIS A 121 14.40 -12.14 7.04
C HIS A 121 13.83 -13.39 7.75
N GLY A 122 13.33 -14.39 7.03
CA GLY A 122 12.72 -15.57 7.64
C GLY A 122 11.42 -15.27 8.42
N LEU A 123 10.68 -14.23 8.04
CA LEU A 123 9.42 -13.82 8.67
C LEU A 123 8.31 -14.87 8.45
N PHE A 124 7.27 -14.79 9.24
CA PHE A 124 6.07 -15.64 9.20
C PHE A 124 6.32 -17.12 9.44
N ARG A 125 7.49 -17.52 9.96
CA ARG A 125 7.76 -18.91 10.32
C ARG A 125 6.68 -19.54 11.22
N PRO A 126 6.15 -18.85 12.25
CA PRO A 126 5.02 -19.33 13.04
C PRO A 126 3.77 -19.56 12.21
N THR A 127 3.41 -18.59 11.35
CA THR A 127 2.24 -18.70 10.47
C THR A 127 2.38 -19.85 9.47
N LEU A 128 3.57 -20.02 8.87
CA LEU A 128 3.84 -21.12 7.94
C LEU A 128 3.74 -22.48 8.63
N ASN A 129 4.24 -22.60 9.86
CA ASN A 129 4.09 -23.81 10.67
C ASN A 129 2.62 -24.09 10.97
N TYR A 130 1.88 -23.06 11.41
CA TYR A 130 0.46 -23.14 11.70
C TYR A 130 -0.36 -23.57 10.46
N LEU A 131 -0.11 -22.96 9.29
CA LEU A 131 -0.77 -23.32 8.03
C LEU A 131 -0.44 -24.75 7.59
N ARG A 132 0.81 -25.20 7.78
CA ARG A 132 1.22 -26.58 7.50
C ARG A 132 0.49 -27.57 8.39
N LEU A 133 0.45 -27.33 9.71
CA LEU A 133 -0.28 -28.17 10.67
C LEU A 133 -1.78 -28.25 10.33
N TYR A 134 -2.36 -27.14 9.86
CA TYR A 134 -3.74 -27.12 9.39
C TYR A 134 -3.92 -27.90 8.07
N GLY A 135 -3.00 -27.78 7.13
CA GLY A 135 -2.98 -28.60 5.92
C GLY A 135 -2.95 -30.09 6.22
N ASP A 136 -2.13 -30.49 7.19
CA ASP A 136 -2.05 -31.87 7.66
C ASP A 136 -3.39 -32.34 8.27
N ARG A 137 -4.18 -31.44 8.86
CA ARG A 137 -5.55 -31.74 9.34
C ARG A 137 -6.51 -31.98 8.17
N VAL A 138 -6.51 -31.11 7.16
CA VAL A 138 -7.37 -31.26 5.98
C VAL A 138 -7.05 -32.56 5.26
N ASN A 139 -5.76 -32.85 5.08
CA ASN A 139 -5.29 -34.11 4.51
C ASN A 139 -5.73 -35.30 5.36
N ARG A 140 -5.69 -35.21 6.70
CA ARG A 140 -6.23 -36.26 7.58
C ARG A 140 -7.74 -36.44 7.45
N SER A 141 -8.54 -35.36 7.35
CA SER A 141 -9.99 -35.51 7.13
C SER A 141 -10.30 -36.13 5.77
N VAL A 142 -9.53 -35.79 4.73
CA VAL A 142 -9.65 -36.41 3.41
C VAL A 142 -9.19 -37.86 3.44
N LEU A 143 -8.12 -38.20 4.16
CA LEU A 143 -7.66 -39.59 4.35
C LEU A 143 -8.65 -40.41 5.19
N ALA A 144 -9.29 -39.82 6.19
CA ALA A 144 -10.34 -40.46 6.97
C ALA A 144 -11.62 -40.66 6.14
N GLN A 145 -11.96 -39.73 5.24
CA GLN A 145 -13.01 -39.93 4.25
C GLN A 145 -12.61 -40.95 3.17
N ALA A 146 -11.32 -41.06 2.84
CA ALA A 146 -10.79 -42.06 1.93
C ALA A 146 -10.59 -43.44 2.60
N GLN A 147 -10.63 -43.54 3.92
CA GLN A 147 -10.77 -44.81 4.64
C GLN A 147 -12.13 -45.47 4.38
N ASP A 148 -13.16 -44.68 4.08
CA ASP A 148 -14.43 -45.19 3.56
C ASP A 148 -14.34 -45.59 2.07
N ALA A 149 -13.22 -45.28 1.40
CA ALA A 149 -12.94 -45.59 0.00
C ALA A 149 -11.70 -46.52 -0.13
N ASP A 150 -11.82 -47.74 0.38
CA ASP A 150 -11.03 -48.96 0.04
C ASP A 150 -9.51 -48.80 -0.26
N LEU A 151 -8.79 -47.94 0.47
CA LEU A 151 -7.33 -47.82 0.37
C LEU A 151 -6.61 -48.86 1.26
N PRO A 152 -5.50 -49.49 0.80
CA PRO A 152 -4.77 -50.48 1.59
C PRO A 152 -4.25 -49.93 2.94
N PRO A 153 -4.47 -50.64 4.06
CA PRO A 153 -4.13 -50.17 5.42
C PRO A 153 -2.68 -49.72 5.62
N GLN A 154 -1.74 -50.34 4.90
CA GLN A 154 -0.31 -50.04 5.02
C GLN A 154 0.08 -48.67 4.43
N ARG A 155 -0.61 -48.21 3.38
CA ARG A 155 -0.40 -46.85 2.82
C ARG A 155 -1.00 -45.78 3.72
N LEU A 156 -2.15 -46.07 4.34
CA LEU A 156 -2.78 -45.19 5.33
C LEU A 156 -1.93 -45.02 6.60
N GLN A 157 -1.28 -46.11 7.07
CA GLN A 157 -0.34 -46.05 8.20
C GLN A 157 0.92 -45.23 7.86
N ALA A 158 1.50 -45.41 6.67
CA ALA A 158 2.67 -44.63 6.24
C ALA A 158 2.36 -43.12 6.08
N MET A 159 1.16 -42.78 5.58
CA MET A 159 0.67 -41.39 5.52
C MET A 159 0.33 -40.84 6.91
N GLY A 160 -0.23 -41.65 7.81
CA GLY A 160 -0.51 -41.28 9.20
C GLY A 160 0.74 -40.98 10.02
N HIS A 161 1.85 -41.70 9.78
CA HIS A 161 3.13 -41.46 10.45
C HIS A 161 3.86 -40.19 9.98
N SER A 162 3.52 -39.67 8.80
CA SER A 162 4.16 -38.49 8.20
C SER A 162 3.40 -37.17 8.45
N LEU A 163 2.23 -37.22 9.09
CA LEU A 163 1.38 -36.07 9.41
C LEU A 163 1.39 -35.81 10.93
N SER A 164 1.86 -34.63 11.36
CA SER A 164 2.00 -34.29 12.79
C SER A 164 0.66 -34.39 13.53
N PRO A 165 0.54 -35.04 14.69
CA PRO A 165 -0.74 -35.40 15.30
C PRO A 165 -1.60 -34.25 15.85
N ARG A 166 -1.08 -33.01 15.99
CA ARG A 166 -1.76 -31.92 16.72
C ARG A 166 -2.51 -30.97 15.78
N ALA A 167 -3.70 -30.52 16.21
CA ALA A 167 -4.65 -29.77 15.38
C ALA A 167 -4.73 -28.28 15.79
N PRO A 168 -4.47 -27.34 14.87
CA PRO A 168 -4.64 -25.91 15.13
C PRO A 168 -6.12 -25.48 15.12
N GLY A 169 -6.48 -24.47 15.92
CA GLY A 169 -7.85 -23.91 16.02
C GLY A 169 -7.99 -22.46 15.51
N PRO A 170 -9.21 -21.86 15.56
CA PRO A 170 -9.59 -20.62 14.85
C PRO A 170 -8.92 -19.31 15.36
N LEU A 171 -8.67 -18.34 14.46
CA LEU A 171 -7.88 -17.11 14.73
C LEU A 171 -8.73 -15.82 14.81
N ASP A 172 -10.05 -15.96 14.77
CA ASP A 172 -10.97 -14.93 14.30
C ASP A 172 -11.58 -14.04 15.40
N ARG A 173 -11.06 -14.08 16.63
CA ARG A 173 -11.56 -13.26 17.75
C ARG A 173 -10.42 -12.54 18.49
N GLY A 174 -10.68 -11.32 18.95
CA GLY A 174 -9.98 -10.78 20.11
C GLY A 174 -10.61 -11.38 21.36
N TYR A 175 -9.81 -11.69 22.39
CA TYR A 175 -10.30 -12.41 23.55
C TYR A 175 -9.94 -11.65 24.82
N GLY A 176 -10.94 -11.50 25.69
CA GLY A 176 -10.87 -10.74 26.93
C GLY A 176 -10.82 -11.64 28.16
N PRO A 177 -10.83 -11.03 29.36
CA PRO A 177 -10.70 -11.77 30.62
C PRO A 177 -11.83 -12.79 30.81
N LEU A 178 -11.53 -13.86 31.57
CA LEU A 178 -12.42 -15.01 31.88
C LEU A 178 -12.70 -15.98 30.71
N PHE A 179 -11.65 -16.68 30.26
CA PHE A 179 -11.82 -17.77 29.29
C PHE A 179 -12.71 -18.89 29.83
N SER A 180 -13.72 -19.27 29.05
CA SER A 180 -14.43 -20.54 29.23
C SER A 180 -13.45 -21.72 29.15
N SER A 181 -13.81 -22.87 29.70
CA SER A 181 -12.96 -24.07 29.66
C SER A 181 -12.61 -24.51 28.23
N ASP A 182 -13.51 -24.27 27.27
CA ASP A 182 -13.27 -24.55 25.86
C ASP A 182 -12.34 -23.51 25.21
N GLU A 183 -12.45 -22.23 25.59
CA GLU A 183 -11.52 -21.19 25.14
C GLU A 183 -10.11 -21.41 25.71
N LYS A 184 -9.95 -21.74 27.00
CA LYS A 184 -8.65 -22.09 27.60
C LYS A 184 -8.01 -23.26 26.84
N ARG A 185 -8.78 -24.32 26.57
CA ARG A 185 -8.30 -25.48 25.82
C ARG A 185 -7.91 -25.11 24.39
N PHE A 186 -8.70 -24.26 23.73
CA PHE A 186 -8.39 -23.77 22.41
C PHE A 186 -7.10 -22.94 22.39
N PHE A 187 -6.99 -21.96 23.27
CA PHE A 187 -5.84 -21.07 23.35
C PHE A 187 -4.56 -21.78 23.71
N ARG A 188 -4.62 -22.71 24.67
CA ARG A 188 -3.48 -23.54 25.02
C ARG A 188 -2.91 -24.23 23.78
N ARG A 189 -3.77 -24.77 22.91
CA ARG A 189 -3.35 -25.40 21.65
C ARG A 189 -2.79 -24.39 20.66
N PHE A 190 -3.48 -23.27 20.46
CA PHE A 190 -3.02 -22.21 19.56
C PHE A 190 -1.62 -21.69 19.96
N LEU A 191 -1.43 -21.40 21.25
CA LEU A 191 -0.13 -20.95 21.78
C LEU A 191 0.94 -22.03 21.60
N GLN A 192 0.63 -23.30 21.81
CA GLN A 192 1.57 -24.39 21.56
C GLN A 192 1.96 -24.54 20.08
N ASP A 193 1.07 -24.22 19.15
CA ASP A 193 1.31 -24.35 17.71
C ASP A 193 2.04 -23.13 17.11
N VAL A 194 1.89 -21.94 17.71
CA VAL A 194 2.43 -20.67 17.18
C VAL A 194 3.68 -20.19 17.92
N LEU A 195 3.81 -20.45 19.22
CA LEU A 195 4.97 -20.00 19.98
C LEU A 195 6.25 -20.69 19.50
N LEU A 196 7.36 -19.97 19.60
CA LEU A 196 8.68 -20.52 19.31
C LEU A 196 9.11 -21.50 20.40
N GLU A 197 9.72 -22.59 19.98
CA GLU A 197 10.33 -23.57 20.89
C GLU A 197 11.51 -22.96 21.67
N PRO A 198 11.75 -23.38 22.93
CA PRO A 198 10.98 -24.38 23.68
C PRO A 198 9.68 -23.82 24.25
N VAL A 199 8.57 -24.52 24.00
CA VAL A 199 7.26 -24.12 24.55
C VAL A 199 7.09 -24.65 25.97
N GLN A 200 7.09 -23.76 26.95
CA GLN A 200 6.92 -24.13 28.36
C GLN A 200 5.44 -24.13 28.76
N GLY A 201 4.86 -25.32 28.90
CA GLY A 201 3.44 -25.49 29.23
C GLY A 201 3.00 -24.78 30.52
N ARG A 202 3.91 -24.66 31.50
CA ARG A 202 3.66 -23.94 32.76
C ARG A 202 3.35 -22.46 32.53
N HIS A 203 4.15 -21.76 31.71
CA HIS A 203 3.90 -20.35 31.41
C HIS A 203 2.59 -20.13 30.66
N ILE A 204 2.21 -21.08 29.80
CA ILE A 204 0.91 -21.03 29.11
C ILE A 204 -0.24 -21.20 30.11
N ASP A 205 -0.08 -22.09 31.09
CA ASP A 205 -1.10 -22.33 32.10
C ASP A 205 -1.25 -21.12 33.03
N GLU A 206 -0.13 -20.56 33.50
CA GLU A 206 -0.10 -19.32 34.28
C GLU A 206 -0.80 -18.16 33.52
N LEU A 207 -0.51 -17.99 32.23
CA LEU A 207 -1.17 -16.99 31.38
C LEU A 207 -2.68 -17.20 31.21
N LEU A 208 -3.12 -18.46 31.07
CA LEU A 208 -4.54 -18.75 30.85
C LEU A 208 -5.35 -18.80 32.15
N ASP A 209 -4.67 -18.94 33.28
CA ASP A 209 -5.26 -18.88 34.62
C ASP A 209 -5.27 -17.46 35.19
N ASP A 210 -4.43 -16.56 34.66
CA ASP A 210 -4.52 -15.12 34.89
C ASP A 210 -5.88 -14.59 34.39
N SER A 211 -6.71 -14.15 35.35
CA SER A 211 -8.05 -13.61 35.10
C SER A 211 -8.01 -12.28 34.34
N GLN A 212 -6.85 -11.62 34.29
CA GLN A 212 -6.64 -10.29 33.70
C GLN A 212 -5.92 -10.37 32.35
N PHE A 213 -5.52 -11.57 31.89
CA PHE A 213 -4.83 -11.76 30.61
C PHE A 213 -5.71 -11.36 29.42
N VAL A 214 -5.17 -10.49 28.57
CA VAL A 214 -5.80 -10.09 27.31
C VAL A 214 -4.86 -10.43 26.16
N LEU A 215 -5.42 -10.90 25.04
CA LEU A 215 -4.65 -11.07 23.81
C LEU A 215 -5.16 -10.12 22.73
N SER A 216 -4.36 -9.08 22.47
CA SER A 216 -4.73 -8.05 21.51
C SER A 216 -4.46 -8.49 20.07
N HIS A 217 -5.14 -7.82 19.15
CA HIS A 217 -4.94 -7.99 17.73
C HIS A 217 -3.46 -7.75 17.30
N HIS A 218 -2.80 -6.78 17.93
CA HIS A 218 -1.40 -6.45 17.67
C HIS A 218 -0.42 -7.52 18.17
N GLN A 219 -0.71 -8.15 19.31
CA GLN A 219 0.14 -9.22 19.83
C GLN A 219 0.05 -10.46 18.95
N LEU A 220 -1.15 -10.82 18.50
CA LEU A 220 -1.34 -11.88 17.51
C LEU A 220 -0.55 -11.62 16.23
N HIS A 221 -0.55 -10.37 15.74
CA HIS A 221 0.26 -9.98 14.59
C HIS A 221 1.75 -10.23 14.84
N ILE A 222 2.28 -9.78 15.99
CA ILE A 222 3.70 -9.96 16.37
C ILE A 222 4.05 -11.45 16.43
N MET A 223 3.20 -12.24 17.09
CA MET A 223 3.39 -13.68 17.23
C MET A 223 3.41 -14.39 15.87
N LEU A 224 2.48 -14.05 14.98
CA LEU A 224 2.34 -14.71 13.68
C LEU A 224 3.46 -14.32 12.70
N GLU A 225 3.90 -13.06 12.73
CA GLU A 225 4.93 -12.56 11.82
C GLU A 225 6.36 -12.81 12.31
N TYR A 226 6.67 -12.49 13.57
CA TYR A 226 8.05 -12.49 14.08
C TYR A 226 8.35 -13.72 14.94
N GLY A 227 7.32 -14.35 15.50
CA GLY A 227 7.47 -15.43 16.47
C GLY A 227 7.85 -14.91 17.85
N VAL A 228 7.26 -15.52 18.86
CA VAL A 228 7.37 -15.15 20.28
C VAL A 228 7.52 -16.44 21.08
N THR A 229 8.35 -16.44 22.10
CA THR A 229 8.47 -17.56 23.05
C THR A 229 7.41 -17.47 24.15
N SER A 230 7.09 -18.58 24.82
CA SER A 230 6.14 -18.56 25.95
C SER A 230 6.55 -17.59 27.06
N TRP A 231 7.86 -17.43 27.30
CA TRP A 231 8.38 -16.51 28.32
C TRP A 231 8.20 -15.04 27.90
N GLU A 232 8.50 -14.70 26.64
CA GLU A 232 8.29 -13.34 26.14
C GLU A 232 6.82 -12.95 26.16
N LEU A 233 5.90 -13.87 25.84
CA LEU A 233 4.47 -13.59 25.92
C LEU A 233 4.02 -13.38 27.37
N ALA A 234 4.46 -14.25 28.30
CA ALA A 234 4.10 -14.18 29.72
C ALA A 234 4.63 -12.93 30.43
N TRP A 235 5.69 -12.31 29.91
CA TRP A 235 6.30 -11.12 30.51
C TRP A 235 5.84 -9.80 29.87
N ASN A 236 5.17 -9.86 28.71
CA ASN A 236 4.81 -8.67 27.94
C ASN A 236 3.35 -8.71 27.45
N HIS A 237 2.46 -9.37 28.22
CA HIS A 237 1.03 -9.34 27.95
C HIS A 237 0.36 -8.09 28.54
N PRO A 238 -0.73 -7.61 27.93
CA PRO A 238 -1.47 -6.48 28.45
C PRO A 238 -2.36 -6.96 29.60
N VAL A 239 -2.56 -6.08 30.57
CA VAL A 239 -3.52 -6.34 31.66
C VAL A 239 -4.87 -5.73 31.24
N SER A 240 -5.94 -6.50 31.47
CA SER A 240 -7.31 -6.02 31.27
C SER A 240 -7.63 -4.79 32.14
N ARG A 241 -8.71 -4.06 31.83
CA ARG A 241 -9.12 -2.90 32.64
C ARG A 241 -9.41 -3.31 34.09
N GLU A 242 -9.94 -4.50 34.28
CA GLU A 242 -10.28 -5.11 35.55
C GLU A 242 -9.05 -5.36 36.43
N GLY A 243 -7.85 -5.41 35.84
CA GLY A 243 -6.59 -5.49 36.56
C GLY A 243 -6.02 -4.15 37.03
N TYR A 244 -6.80 -3.06 36.96
CA TYR A 244 -6.44 -1.75 37.49
C TYR A 244 -7.48 -1.27 38.49
N VAL A 245 -7.05 -0.89 39.68
CA VAL A 245 -7.93 -0.38 40.74
C VAL A 245 -7.39 0.94 41.24
N MET A 246 -8.25 1.95 41.35
CA MET A 246 -7.86 3.22 41.95
C MET A 246 -7.58 3.03 43.44
N TYR A 247 -6.44 3.55 43.92
CA TYR A 247 -6.05 3.44 45.33
C TYR A 247 -7.15 3.99 46.26
N ASP A 248 -7.75 5.13 45.91
CA ASP A 248 -8.80 5.76 46.73
C ASP A 248 -10.11 4.94 46.76
N GLU A 249 -10.39 4.14 45.72
CA GLU A 249 -11.53 3.22 45.65
C GLU A 249 -11.23 1.89 46.38
N ALA A 250 -9.99 1.40 46.30
CA ALA A 250 -9.55 0.17 46.96
C ALA A 250 -9.46 0.34 48.48
N VAL A 251 -8.94 1.49 48.93
CA VAL A 251 -8.54 1.63 50.33
C VAL A 251 -9.71 1.95 51.22
N HIS A 252 -10.67 2.80 50.80
CA HIS A 252 -11.83 3.28 51.58
C HIS A 252 -11.66 3.26 53.13
N GLY A 253 -10.45 3.58 53.60
CA GLY A 253 -10.02 3.66 55.00
C GLY A 253 -9.87 2.39 55.85
N HIS A 254 -10.02 1.16 55.34
CA HIS A 254 -10.26 -0.01 56.22
C HIS A 254 -9.44 -1.28 55.98
N LEU A 255 -8.65 -1.36 54.90
CA LEU A 255 -7.85 -2.55 54.61
C LEU A 255 -6.38 -2.30 55.00
N ASP A 256 -5.78 -3.25 55.72
CA ASP A 256 -4.33 -3.29 55.90
C ASP A 256 -3.62 -3.83 54.64
N GLU A 257 -2.28 -3.83 54.62
CA GLU A 257 -1.48 -4.17 53.44
C GLU A 257 -1.72 -5.62 52.96
N ASP A 258 -1.93 -6.55 53.90
CA ASP A 258 -2.20 -7.97 53.61
C ASP A 258 -3.64 -8.15 53.07
N GLU A 259 -4.61 -7.43 53.63
CA GLU A 259 -6.00 -7.40 53.16
C GLU A 259 -6.12 -6.75 51.79
N LEU A 260 -5.31 -5.73 51.50
CA LEU A 260 -5.24 -5.08 50.20
C LEU A 260 -4.71 -6.04 49.13
N GLU A 261 -3.62 -6.77 49.42
CA GLU A 261 -3.06 -7.78 48.51
C GLU A 261 -4.06 -8.90 48.20
N GLN A 262 -4.85 -9.32 49.20
CA GLN A 262 -5.88 -10.34 49.04
C GLN A 262 -7.07 -9.87 48.19
N VAL A 263 -7.46 -8.60 48.30
CA VAL A 263 -8.57 -8.00 47.54
C VAL A 263 -8.16 -7.67 46.11
N LEU A 264 -6.90 -7.33 45.87
CA LEU A 264 -6.41 -6.94 44.56
C LEU A 264 -6.21 -8.16 43.63
N GLU A 265 -6.00 -9.36 44.16
CA GLU A 265 -5.78 -10.59 43.37
C GLU A 265 -4.75 -10.40 42.23
N GLY A 266 -3.71 -9.58 42.46
CA GLY A 266 -2.68 -9.24 41.46
C GLY A 266 -2.96 -8.01 40.59
N ALA A 267 -4.08 -7.31 40.80
CA ALA A 267 -4.39 -6.04 40.14
C ALA A 267 -3.40 -4.92 40.53
N THR A 268 -3.12 -4.03 39.58
CA THR A 268 -2.27 -2.86 39.78
C THR A 268 -3.05 -1.74 40.47
N LEU A 269 -2.56 -1.28 41.61
CA LEU A 269 -3.05 -0.06 42.27
C LEU A 269 -2.60 1.17 41.50
N VAL A 270 -3.56 2.04 41.19
CA VAL A 270 -3.31 3.32 40.51
C VAL A 270 -3.53 4.45 41.51
N THR A 271 -2.47 5.20 41.79
CA THR A 271 -2.52 6.38 42.65
C THR A 271 -2.84 7.63 41.85
N ARG A 272 -3.26 8.69 42.54
CA ARG A 272 -3.42 10.01 41.91
C ARG A 272 -2.12 10.54 41.33
N ASN A 273 -0.97 10.25 41.96
CA ASN A 273 0.33 10.64 41.44
C ASN A 273 0.61 9.98 40.08
N ASP A 274 0.24 8.70 39.89
CA ASP A 274 0.41 8.01 38.61
C ASP A 274 -0.42 8.66 37.50
N LEU A 275 -1.63 9.12 37.82
CA LEU A 275 -2.49 9.85 36.89
C LEU A 275 -1.95 11.25 36.56
N GLU A 276 -1.41 11.95 37.55
CA GLU A 276 -0.78 13.26 37.37
C GLU A 276 0.49 13.16 36.50
N ASP A 277 1.32 12.14 36.72
CA ASP A 277 2.50 11.86 35.89
C ASP A 277 2.12 11.51 34.44
N LEU A 278 1.07 10.69 34.27
CA LEU A 278 0.53 10.39 32.94
C LEU A 278 0.01 11.66 32.25
N SER A 279 -0.77 12.49 32.96
CA SER A 279 -1.30 13.74 32.42
C SER A 279 -0.18 14.68 31.98
N ALA A 280 0.84 14.86 32.82
CA ALA A 280 2.01 15.67 32.49
C ALA A 280 2.76 15.12 31.25
N ASN A 281 2.88 13.80 31.13
CA ASN A 281 3.51 13.16 29.97
C ASN A 281 2.68 13.35 28.70
N ILE A 282 1.35 13.18 28.76
CA ILE A 282 0.43 13.43 27.65
C ILE A 282 0.53 14.88 27.20
N LYS A 283 0.50 15.84 28.13
CA LYS A 283 0.66 17.26 27.82
C LYS A 283 1.99 17.54 27.13
N ARG A 284 3.07 16.95 27.63
CA ARG A 284 4.42 17.12 27.05
C ARG A 284 4.53 16.54 25.63
N ILE A 285 3.88 15.42 25.36
CA ILE A 285 3.97 14.70 24.08
C ILE A 285 2.99 15.27 23.05
N THR A 286 1.77 15.60 23.47
CA THR A 286 0.64 15.90 22.59
C THR A 286 0.20 17.37 22.65
N GLY A 287 0.64 18.13 23.65
CA GLY A 287 0.17 19.48 23.91
C GLY A 287 -1.23 19.57 24.52
N ARG A 288 -1.88 18.42 24.81
CA ARG A 288 -3.26 18.38 25.34
C ARG A 288 -3.28 18.15 26.84
N ASP A 289 -4.15 18.88 27.52
CA ASP A 289 -4.44 18.71 28.93
C ASP A 289 -5.60 17.73 29.14
N VAL A 290 -5.44 16.83 30.11
CA VAL A 290 -6.46 15.87 30.54
C VAL A 290 -6.46 15.85 32.07
N ASP A 291 -7.53 16.36 32.67
CA ASP A 291 -7.59 16.59 34.12
C ASP A 291 -8.65 15.72 34.83
N ASN A 292 -9.24 14.75 34.12
CA ASN A 292 -10.29 13.88 34.66
C ASN A 292 -9.71 12.51 35.00
N ASP A 293 -9.66 12.16 36.28
CA ASP A 293 -9.10 10.90 36.79
C ASP A 293 -9.71 9.65 36.12
N LYS A 294 -11.01 9.64 35.84
CA LYS A 294 -11.65 8.51 35.15
C LYS A 294 -11.19 8.38 33.69
N ALA A 295 -10.95 9.51 33.03
CA ALA A 295 -10.42 9.54 31.66
C ALA A 295 -8.94 9.16 31.66
N LEU A 296 -8.16 9.68 32.63
CA LEU A 296 -6.74 9.37 32.81
C LEU A 296 -6.53 7.88 33.13
N LEU A 297 -7.38 7.27 33.97
CA LEU A 297 -7.33 5.83 34.22
C LEU A 297 -7.57 5.03 32.93
N GLY A 298 -8.54 5.43 32.10
CA GLY A 298 -8.74 4.80 30.79
C GLY A 298 -7.51 4.90 29.89
N LEU A 299 -6.91 6.09 29.82
CA LEU A 299 -5.69 6.34 29.05
C LEU A 299 -4.47 5.58 29.61
N LEU A 300 -4.40 5.39 30.93
CA LEU A 300 -3.35 4.61 31.58
C LEU A 300 -3.41 3.14 31.15
N VAL A 301 -4.61 2.55 31.14
CA VAL A 301 -4.82 1.17 30.67
C VAL A 301 -4.41 1.04 29.20
N GLU A 302 -4.85 1.97 28.34
CA GLU A 302 -4.46 1.99 26.92
C GLU A 302 -2.94 2.12 26.75
N TYR A 303 -2.31 3.03 27.50
CA TYR A 303 -0.87 3.28 27.47
C TYR A 303 -0.07 2.05 27.91
N ASN A 304 -0.44 1.42 29.04
CA ASN A 304 0.26 0.24 29.55
C ASN A 304 0.10 -0.96 28.60
N SER A 305 -1.09 -1.14 28.02
CA SER A 305 -1.32 -2.17 27.00
C SER A 305 -0.46 -1.95 25.75
N ALA A 306 -0.35 -0.69 25.30
CA ALA A 306 0.51 -0.31 24.20
C ALA A 306 2.00 -0.53 24.53
N ASP A 307 2.43 -0.19 25.75
CA ASP A 307 3.81 -0.37 26.22
C ASP A 307 4.21 -1.84 26.28
N ALA A 308 3.37 -2.69 26.87
CA ALA A 308 3.57 -4.15 26.88
C ALA A 308 3.65 -4.74 25.46
N THR A 309 2.77 -4.30 24.56
CA THR A 309 2.81 -4.72 23.15
C THR A 309 4.10 -4.27 22.46
N ARG A 310 4.57 -3.05 22.74
CA ARG A 310 5.85 -2.52 22.24
C ARG A 310 7.04 -3.32 22.74
N ASP A 311 7.04 -3.72 24.00
CA ASP A 311 8.14 -4.48 24.60
C ASP A 311 8.15 -5.94 24.12
N LEU A 312 6.97 -6.54 23.92
CA LEU A 312 6.84 -7.80 23.20
C LEU A 312 7.44 -7.68 21.79
N TYR A 313 7.11 -6.60 21.09
CA TYR A 313 7.58 -6.37 19.73
C TYR A 313 9.10 -6.18 19.66
N ARG A 314 9.66 -5.37 20.56
CA ARG A 314 11.11 -5.18 20.69
C ARG A 314 11.82 -6.49 21.01
N SER A 315 11.26 -7.30 21.90
CA SER A 315 11.79 -8.62 22.24
C SER A 315 11.78 -9.53 21.02
N ALA A 316 10.68 -9.53 20.25
CA ALA A 316 10.57 -10.30 19.01
C ALA A 316 11.58 -9.87 17.94
N LEU A 317 11.81 -8.57 17.80
CA LEU A 317 12.73 -8.01 16.82
C LEU A 317 14.20 -8.32 17.11
N ARG A 318 14.59 -8.68 18.34
CA ARG A 318 16.00 -9.06 18.65
C ARG A 318 16.53 -10.21 17.78
N ARG A 319 15.63 -11.04 17.26
CA ARG A 319 15.95 -12.12 16.31
C ARG A 319 16.24 -11.63 14.89
N PHE A 320 15.94 -10.37 14.58
CA PHE A 320 16.03 -9.76 13.26
C PHE A 320 16.81 -8.43 13.34
N PRO A 321 18.15 -8.45 13.41
CA PRO A 321 18.96 -7.26 13.70
C PRO A 321 18.71 -6.06 12.76
N ASP A 322 18.50 -6.31 11.47
CA ASP A 322 18.17 -5.26 10.50
C ASP A 322 16.82 -4.59 10.80
N LEU A 323 15.78 -5.40 11.05
CA LEU A 323 14.45 -4.89 11.38
C LEU A 323 14.46 -4.20 12.75
N GLN A 324 15.23 -4.70 13.72
CA GLN A 324 15.42 -4.07 15.02
C GLN A 324 16.05 -2.68 14.89
N ARG A 325 17.12 -2.54 14.09
CA ARG A 325 17.75 -1.25 13.82
C ARG A 325 16.78 -0.27 13.19
N ARG A 326 16.04 -0.72 12.17
CA ARG A 326 15.03 0.10 11.47
C ARG A 326 13.86 0.49 12.38
N ALA A 327 13.43 -0.41 13.27
CA ALA A 327 12.43 -0.12 14.30
C ALA A 327 12.93 0.93 15.29
N GLY A 328 14.20 0.82 15.71
CA GLY A 328 14.86 1.80 16.59
C GLY A 328 14.74 3.22 16.05
N ILE A 329 15.02 3.42 14.75
CA ILE A 329 14.89 4.73 14.09
C ILE A 329 13.47 5.29 14.20
N LEU A 330 12.44 4.50 13.92
CA LEU A 330 11.06 4.98 14.01
C LEU A 330 10.63 5.25 15.46
N LEU A 331 11.10 4.44 16.41
CA LEU A 331 10.79 4.56 17.83
C LEU A 331 11.53 5.72 18.53
N GLU A 332 12.47 6.40 17.85
CA GLU A 332 13.00 7.70 18.30
C GLU A 332 11.92 8.80 18.27
N SER A 333 10.89 8.65 17.43
CA SER A 333 9.72 9.54 17.46
C SER A 333 8.91 9.31 18.73
N ARG A 334 8.70 10.38 19.50
CA ARG A 334 7.89 10.35 20.72
C ARG A 334 6.44 10.00 20.40
N ILE A 335 5.91 10.52 19.30
CA ILE A 335 4.53 10.25 18.88
C ILE A 335 4.36 8.79 18.45
N ILE A 336 5.28 8.25 17.62
CA ILE A 336 5.22 6.84 17.23
C ILE A 336 5.36 5.94 18.46
N ALA A 337 6.35 6.18 19.32
CA ALA A 337 6.57 5.38 20.52
C ALA A 337 5.37 5.43 21.49
N PHE A 338 4.69 6.58 21.58
CA PHE A 338 3.53 6.79 22.44
C PHE A 338 2.24 6.17 21.86
N THR A 339 2.07 6.16 20.53
CA THR A 339 0.81 5.74 19.88
C THR A 339 0.84 4.34 19.28
N LEU A 340 2.01 3.70 19.18
CA LEU A 340 2.14 2.35 18.63
C LEU A 340 1.36 1.34 19.47
N ALA A 341 0.53 0.53 18.79
CA ALA A 341 -0.41 -0.42 19.37
C ALA A 341 -1.64 0.19 20.08
N ASP A 342 -1.83 1.51 20.01
CA ASP A 342 -3.07 2.20 20.34
C ASP A 342 -3.68 2.84 19.07
N LYS A 343 -3.23 4.03 18.69
CA LYS A 343 -3.70 4.73 17.46
C LYS A 343 -2.93 4.31 16.22
N LEU A 344 -1.64 4.02 16.37
CA LEU A 344 -0.78 3.54 15.28
C LEU A 344 -0.71 2.01 15.31
N SER A 345 -1.31 1.35 14.32
CA SER A 345 -1.29 -0.11 14.27
C SER A 345 0.12 -0.69 14.09
N VAL A 346 0.40 -1.81 14.79
CA VAL A 346 1.63 -2.59 14.57
C VAL A 346 1.76 -3.06 13.12
N ALA A 347 0.64 -3.39 12.46
CA ALA A 347 0.66 -3.85 11.07
C ALA A 347 1.21 -2.79 10.10
N LEU A 348 0.86 -1.52 10.30
CA LEU A 348 1.38 -0.39 9.52
C LEU A 348 2.85 -0.13 9.84
N PHE A 349 3.21 -0.08 11.12
CA PHE A 349 4.60 0.10 11.53
C PHE A 349 5.51 -1.00 10.94
N ALA A 350 5.05 -2.25 11.01
CA ALA A 350 5.75 -3.40 10.48
C ALA A 350 5.82 -3.36 8.93
N SER A 351 4.84 -2.79 8.23
CA SER A 351 4.90 -2.65 6.77
C SER A 351 6.00 -1.68 6.33
N TRP A 352 6.23 -0.62 7.08
CA TRP A 352 7.36 0.30 6.84
C TRP A 352 8.70 -0.41 7.03
N LEU A 353 8.82 -1.23 8.08
CA LEU A 353 10.03 -2.00 8.35
C LEU A 353 10.29 -3.11 7.33
N ARG A 354 9.27 -3.80 6.84
CA ARG A 354 9.47 -4.84 5.83
C ARG A 354 9.83 -4.29 4.46
N ASN A 355 9.48 -3.04 4.16
CA ASN A 355 9.64 -2.48 2.83
C ASN A 355 11.11 -2.04 2.58
N PRO A 356 11.89 -2.74 1.75
CA PRO A 356 13.28 -2.37 1.49
C PRO A 356 13.41 -1.06 0.69
N ALA A 357 12.35 -0.61 0.00
CA ALA A 357 12.35 0.67 -0.71
C ALA A 357 12.34 1.88 0.25
N ILE A 358 12.00 1.67 1.53
CA ILE A 358 12.05 2.71 2.55
C ILE A 358 13.40 2.62 3.26
N THR A 359 14.33 3.46 2.81
CA THR A 359 15.68 3.55 3.39
C THR A 359 15.64 4.02 4.84
N GLU A 360 16.73 3.84 5.58
CA GLU A 360 16.87 4.36 6.95
C GLU A 360 16.77 5.89 7.01
N ALA A 361 17.30 6.60 6.01
CA ALA A 361 17.14 8.05 5.90
C ALA A 361 15.66 8.42 5.81
N ARG A 362 14.88 7.68 5.00
CA ARG A 362 13.43 7.88 4.91
C ARG A 362 12.70 7.55 6.20
N LEU A 363 13.10 6.49 6.91
CA LEU A 363 12.54 6.18 8.23
C LEU A 363 12.76 7.31 9.24
N ARG A 364 13.95 7.95 9.25
CA ARG A 364 14.21 9.13 10.10
C ARG A 364 13.26 10.28 9.78
N MET A 365 13.03 10.55 8.49
CA MET A 365 12.10 11.61 8.06
C MET A 365 10.64 11.28 8.39
N ILE A 366 10.24 10.00 8.33
CA ILE A 366 8.92 9.55 8.80
C ILE A 366 8.79 9.79 10.31
N ALA A 367 9.82 9.47 11.10
CA ALA A 367 9.84 9.71 12.54
C ALA A 367 9.77 11.21 12.87
N GLU A 368 10.53 12.05 12.17
CA GLU A 368 10.51 13.51 12.31
C GLU A 368 9.14 14.08 11.94
N TYR A 369 8.53 13.62 10.85
CA TYR A 369 7.17 13.98 10.46
C TYR A 369 6.17 13.65 11.55
N ALA A 370 6.19 12.42 12.05
CA ALA A 370 5.24 11.91 13.02
C ALA A 370 5.23 12.73 14.33
N ASN A 371 6.37 13.29 14.74
CA ASN A 371 6.47 14.13 15.93
C ASN A 371 5.57 15.37 15.91
N THR A 372 5.05 15.77 14.73
CA THR A 372 4.14 16.92 14.56
C THR A 372 2.72 16.52 14.16
N ARG A 373 2.38 15.23 14.16
CA ARG A 373 1.15 14.68 13.55
C ARG A 373 0.28 13.86 14.48
N TYR A 374 0.31 14.18 15.77
CA TYR A 374 -0.57 13.54 16.74
C TYR A 374 -2.06 13.70 16.38
N ASP A 375 -2.48 14.91 15.98
CA ASP A 375 -3.88 15.18 15.62
C ASP A 375 -4.34 14.44 14.35
N GLU A 376 -3.42 14.25 13.40
CA GLU A 376 -3.66 13.46 12.19
C GLU A 376 -3.92 12.00 12.55
N LEU A 377 -3.07 11.43 13.40
CA LEU A 377 -3.22 10.06 13.91
C LEU A 377 -4.54 9.88 14.65
N LEU A 378 -4.93 10.83 15.50
CA LEU A 378 -6.20 10.77 16.23
C LEU A 378 -7.42 10.82 15.31
N SER A 379 -7.36 11.63 14.25
CA SER A 379 -8.52 11.84 13.36
C SER A 379 -8.67 10.72 12.34
N ASN A 380 -7.55 10.19 11.84
CA ASN A 380 -7.54 9.28 10.69
C ASN A 380 -7.11 7.85 11.05
N ASN A 381 -6.66 7.59 12.29
CA ASN A 381 -6.01 6.33 12.71
C ASN A 381 -4.88 5.89 11.76
N HIS A 382 -4.24 6.87 11.13
CA HIS A 382 -3.22 6.67 10.11
C HIS A 382 -2.32 7.90 10.01
N LEU A 383 -1.07 7.66 9.64
CA LEU A 383 -0.10 8.71 9.29
C LEU A 383 0.11 8.65 7.78
N ASP A 384 -0.36 9.67 7.05
CA ASP A 384 -0.17 9.78 5.61
C ASP A 384 1.28 10.11 5.29
N ILE A 385 1.99 9.08 4.83
CA ILE A 385 3.36 9.19 4.30
C ILE A 385 3.39 9.05 2.77
N ASP A 386 2.24 8.94 2.10
CA ASP A 386 2.18 8.67 0.67
C ASP A 386 2.65 9.86 -0.16
N TRP A 387 2.47 11.07 0.36
CA TRP A 387 3.05 12.28 -0.22
C TRP A 387 4.58 12.23 -0.31
N MET A 388 5.27 11.42 0.51
CA MET A 388 6.72 11.28 0.48
C MET A 388 7.20 10.39 -0.68
N ARG A 389 6.35 9.48 -1.19
CA ARG A 389 6.73 8.46 -2.20
C ARG A 389 7.35 9.04 -3.48
N PRO A 390 6.85 10.15 -4.07
CA PRO A 390 7.39 10.68 -5.32
C PRO A 390 8.80 11.29 -5.18
N PHE A 391 9.23 11.60 -3.96
CA PHE A 391 10.51 12.28 -3.72
C PHE A 391 11.60 11.28 -3.35
N SER A 392 12.82 11.55 -3.79
CA SER A 392 14.06 10.89 -3.35
C SER A 392 14.41 11.33 -1.93
N ASP A 393 15.23 10.53 -1.23
CA ASP A 393 15.57 10.81 0.17
C ASP A 393 16.30 12.15 0.34
N ARG A 394 17.15 12.53 -0.63
CA ARG A 394 17.82 13.84 -0.63
C ARG A 394 16.82 14.98 -0.75
N ASN A 395 15.81 14.86 -1.62
CA ASN A 395 14.81 15.90 -1.79
C ASN A 395 13.86 15.99 -0.61
N LEU A 396 13.49 14.85 -0.02
CA LEU A 396 12.75 14.84 1.25
C LEU A 396 13.56 15.57 2.33
N GLN A 397 14.85 15.25 2.49
CA GLN A 397 15.69 15.92 3.48
C GLN A 397 15.71 17.43 3.27
N ASN A 398 15.84 17.89 2.02
CA ASN A 398 15.78 19.31 1.69
C ASN A 398 14.43 19.95 2.05
N LEU A 399 13.31 19.23 1.85
CA LEU A 399 11.98 19.71 2.24
C LEU A 399 11.90 19.93 3.75
N PHE A 400 12.39 19.00 4.57
CA PHE A 400 12.42 19.14 6.04
C PHE A 400 13.35 20.28 6.46
N THR A 401 14.58 20.32 5.94
CA THR A 401 15.58 21.35 6.28
C THR A 401 15.11 22.77 5.92
N HIS A 402 14.37 22.94 4.82
CA HIS A 402 13.88 24.24 4.37
C HIS A 402 12.39 24.48 4.65
N GLN A 403 11.77 23.69 5.56
CA GLN A 403 10.33 23.73 5.82
C GLN A 403 9.80 25.16 6.07
N GLN A 404 10.47 25.93 6.91
CA GLN A 404 10.03 27.29 7.25
C GLN A 404 10.04 28.23 6.05
N ALA A 405 11.12 28.23 5.26
CA ALA A 405 11.25 29.05 4.06
C ALA A 405 10.21 28.67 3.00
N LEU A 406 9.99 27.36 2.79
CA LEU A 406 9.01 26.87 1.82
C LEU A 406 7.57 27.14 2.27
N THR A 407 7.29 27.09 3.58
CA THR A 407 5.99 27.50 4.13
C THR A 407 5.73 28.98 3.87
N GLY A 408 6.75 29.82 4.06
CA GLY A 408 6.71 31.25 3.71
C GLY A 408 6.44 31.46 2.22
N LEU A 409 7.16 30.73 1.36
CA LEU A 409 6.95 30.77 -0.09
C LEU A 409 5.53 30.33 -0.47
N LEU A 410 4.99 29.25 0.09
CA LEU A 410 3.64 28.78 -0.22
C LEU A 410 2.57 29.82 0.16
N ARG A 411 2.71 30.46 1.33
CA ARG A 411 1.84 31.57 1.75
C ARG A 411 1.97 32.74 0.80
N PHE A 412 3.20 33.13 0.47
CA PHE A 412 3.47 34.23 -0.46
C PHE A 412 2.88 33.97 -1.83
N LEU A 413 2.98 32.76 -2.38
CA LEU A 413 2.39 32.40 -3.67
C LEU A 413 0.85 32.31 -3.63
N GLY A 414 0.21 32.50 -2.47
CA GLY A 414 -1.24 32.46 -2.29
C GLY A 414 -1.85 31.06 -2.36
N GLY A 415 -1.03 30.02 -2.14
CA GLY A 415 -1.49 28.62 -2.15
C GLY A 415 -2.18 28.19 -0.85
N ALA A 416 -1.93 28.87 0.26
CA ALA A 416 -2.64 28.67 1.51
C ALA A 416 -3.71 29.74 1.70
N ARG A 417 -4.98 29.36 1.85
CA ARG A 417 -5.99 30.27 2.40
C ARG A 417 -5.53 30.67 3.80
N SER A 418 -5.54 31.96 4.11
CA SER A 418 -5.11 32.55 5.38
C SER A 418 -5.78 31.93 6.62
N ASP A 419 -6.89 31.19 6.43
CA ASP A 419 -7.72 30.63 7.49
C ASP A 419 -7.46 29.13 7.73
N ALA A 420 -6.57 28.51 6.95
CA ALA A 420 -6.32 27.06 6.99
C ALA A 420 -5.13 26.70 7.90
N GLY A 421 -5.27 26.86 9.22
CA GLY A 421 -4.41 26.24 10.25
C GLY A 421 -2.89 26.26 10.04
N ASP A 422 -2.19 25.33 10.70
CA ASP A 422 -0.76 25.07 10.48
C ASP A 422 -0.55 24.37 9.14
N ILE A 423 0.20 25.00 8.24
CA ILE A 423 0.55 24.43 6.93
C ILE A 423 1.47 23.23 7.14
N GLY A 424 0.96 22.04 6.87
CA GLY A 424 1.72 20.80 7.01
C GLY A 424 2.71 20.54 5.87
N MET A 425 3.65 19.62 6.12
CA MET A 425 4.60 19.15 5.11
C MET A 425 3.97 18.62 3.81
N PRO A 426 2.82 17.92 3.81
CA PRO A 426 2.16 17.51 2.56
C PRO A 426 1.81 18.70 1.66
N ALA A 427 1.36 19.81 2.25
CA ALA A 427 1.04 21.04 1.52
C ALA A 427 2.31 21.71 0.97
N VAL A 428 3.38 21.74 1.77
CA VAL A 428 4.70 22.23 1.33
C VAL A 428 5.26 21.39 0.18
N ALA A 429 5.18 20.07 0.28
CA ALA A 429 5.59 19.16 -0.80
C ALA A 429 4.73 19.35 -2.06
N GLY A 430 3.47 19.77 -1.89
CA GLY A 430 2.57 20.19 -2.96
C GLY A 430 3.11 21.30 -3.86
N LEU A 431 4.01 22.16 -3.36
CA LEU A 431 4.67 23.20 -4.18
C LEU A 431 5.42 22.63 -5.39
N PHE A 432 5.91 21.39 -5.28
CA PHE A 432 6.72 20.73 -6.30
C PHE A 432 5.91 19.74 -7.15
N ARG A 433 4.58 19.70 -6.96
CA ARG A 433 3.69 18.82 -7.70
C ARG A 433 2.88 19.64 -8.69
N SER A 434 2.95 19.28 -9.96
CA SER A 434 1.98 19.73 -10.95
C SER A 434 0.81 18.73 -11.00
N PRO A 435 -0.45 19.18 -11.18
CA PRO A 435 -1.59 18.29 -11.40
C PRO A 435 -1.27 17.28 -12.52
N ASP A 436 -1.68 16.02 -12.32
CA ASP A 436 -1.58 14.94 -13.31
C ASP A 436 -0.16 14.56 -13.77
N GLN A 437 0.87 14.95 -13.01
CA GLN A 437 2.25 14.66 -13.37
C GLN A 437 3.10 14.08 -12.24
N ALA A 438 4.02 13.20 -12.64
CA ALA A 438 5.03 12.66 -11.76
C ALA A 438 6.06 13.75 -11.40
N VAL A 439 6.49 13.77 -10.14
CA VAL A 439 7.50 14.71 -9.65
C VAL A 439 8.86 14.37 -10.26
N SER A 440 9.50 15.35 -10.93
CA SER A 440 10.89 15.21 -11.36
C SER A 440 11.83 15.47 -10.17
N ASN A 441 12.49 14.41 -9.69
CA ASN A 441 13.49 14.55 -8.62
C ASN A 441 14.70 15.40 -9.03
N THR A 442 15.06 15.39 -10.31
CA THR A 442 16.13 16.23 -10.86
C THR A 442 15.73 17.70 -10.81
N ARG A 443 14.49 18.03 -11.21
CA ARG A 443 13.93 19.39 -11.11
C ARG A 443 13.98 19.89 -9.68
N VAL A 444 13.42 19.12 -8.75
CA VAL A 444 13.35 19.51 -7.34
C VAL A 444 14.75 19.75 -6.75
N ALA A 445 15.69 18.83 -7.01
CA ALA A 445 17.07 18.97 -6.54
C ALA A 445 17.74 20.23 -7.11
N MET A 446 17.53 20.53 -8.39
CA MET A 446 18.06 21.74 -9.04
C MET A 446 17.51 23.02 -8.39
N LEU A 447 16.20 23.08 -8.10
CA LEU A 447 15.61 24.26 -7.44
C LEU A 447 16.22 24.48 -6.04
N PHE A 448 16.37 23.41 -5.24
CA PHE A 448 17.05 23.52 -3.94
C PHE A 448 18.53 23.92 -4.05
N ASN A 449 19.22 23.50 -5.10
CA ASN A 449 20.62 23.84 -5.32
C ASN A 449 20.81 25.24 -5.94
N THR A 450 19.73 25.98 -6.24
CA THR A 450 19.80 27.34 -6.79
C THR A 450 19.88 28.35 -5.64
N PRO A 451 21.03 29.01 -5.42
CA PRO A 451 21.21 29.90 -4.27
C PRO A 451 20.23 31.07 -4.30
N GLY A 452 19.60 31.37 -3.16
CA GLY A 452 18.72 32.54 -3.00
C GLY A 452 17.44 32.51 -3.85
N LEU A 453 17.05 31.36 -4.41
CA LEU A 453 15.87 31.23 -5.27
C LEU A 453 14.60 31.72 -4.57
N TRP A 454 14.37 31.27 -3.33
CA TRP A 454 13.16 31.59 -2.56
C TRP A 454 13.04 33.09 -2.29
N ASP A 455 14.13 33.70 -1.81
CA ASP A 455 14.19 35.12 -1.50
C ASP A 455 14.03 35.97 -2.77
N SER A 456 14.68 35.57 -3.86
CA SER A 456 14.58 36.26 -5.16
C SER A 456 13.13 36.27 -5.68
N LEU A 457 12.41 35.15 -5.55
CA LEU A 457 11.00 35.09 -5.93
C LEU A 457 10.11 35.97 -5.05
N GLN A 458 10.42 36.06 -3.74
CA GLN A 458 9.65 36.88 -2.80
C GLN A 458 9.88 38.39 -2.97
N LEU A 459 10.94 38.81 -3.66
CA LEU A 459 11.17 40.21 -4.02
C LEU A 459 10.33 40.67 -5.23
N LEU A 460 9.76 39.74 -5.99
CA LEU A 460 8.93 40.04 -7.16
C LEU A 460 7.46 40.27 -6.77
N PRO A 461 6.65 40.96 -7.60
CA PRO A 461 5.21 40.98 -7.42
C PRO A 461 4.63 39.55 -7.39
N GLN A 462 3.68 39.30 -6.48
CA GLN A 462 3.14 37.97 -6.20
C GLN A 462 2.69 37.20 -7.45
N ASP A 463 1.95 37.85 -8.35
CA ASP A 463 1.46 37.21 -9.58
C ASP A 463 2.60 36.79 -10.51
N MET A 464 3.67 37.59 -10.58
CA MET A 464 4.87 37.27 -11.37
C MET A 464 5.64 36.12 -10.75
N ALA A 465 5.84 36.14 -9.42
CA ALA A 465 6.50 35.05 -8.71
C ALA A 465 5.74 33.72 -8.89
N ARG A 466 4.40 33.76 -8.86
CA ARG A 466 3.56 32.59 -9.13
C ARG A 466 3.71 32.10 -10.56
N GLN A 467 3.73 33.01 -11.54
CA GLN A 467 3.96 32.62 -12.93
C GLN A 467 5.33 31.95 -13.11
N ILE A 468 6.40 32.57 -12.60
CA ILE A 468 7.76 32.02 -12.66
C ILE A 468 7.80 30.65 -11.96
N TRP A 469 7.21 30.53 -10.76
CA TRP A 469 7.16 29.26 -10.04
C TRP A 469 6.49 28.17 -10.86
N ASN A 470 5.34 28.46 -11.48
CA ASN A 470 4.62 27.52 -12.35
C ASN A 470 5.44 27.12 -13.59
N GLU A 471 6.23 28.03 -14.15
CA GLU A 471 7.14 27.74 -15.26
C GLU A 471 8.34 26.88 -14.82
N LEU A 472 8.84 27.08 -13.59
CA LEU A 472 9.93 26.28 -13.01
C LEU A 472 9.50 24.85 -12.70
N ILE A 473 8.33 24.65 -12.08
CA ILE A 473 7.85 23.31 -11.69
C ILE A 473 7.09 22.59 -12.81
N GLY A 474 6.62 23.34 -13.80
CA GLY A 474 5.77 22.82 -14.87
C GLY A 474 6.52 21.93 -15.85
N PRO A 475 5.79 21.13 -16.64
CA PRO A 475 6.36 20.20 -17.62
C PRO A 475 6.82 20.86 -18.92
N TYR A 476 6.45 22.12 -19.13
CA TYR A 476 6.53 22.77 -20.44
C TYR A 476 7.97 23.04 -20.87
N PHE A 477 8.89 23.06 -19.91
CA PHE A 477 10.31 23.25 -20.10
C PHE A 477 11.08 22.03 -19.60
N SER A 478 12.17 21.66 -20.28
CA SER A 478 13.01 20.53 -19.89
C SER A 478 13.88 20.85 -18.65
N ASP A 479 14.42 19.82 -18.01
CA ASP A 479 15.31 19.99 -16.85
C ASP A 479 16.53 20.85 -17.20
N ALA A 480 17.14 20.59 -18.36
CA ALA A 480 18.29 21.32 -18.87
C ALA A 480 17.99 22.79 -19.24
N ASN A 481 16.79 23.09 -19.77
CA ASN A 481 16.41 24.46 -20.12
C ASN A 481 16.29 25.35 -18.88
N ILE A 482 15.56 24.92 -17.85
CA ILE A 482 15.46 25.71 -16.62
C ILE A 482 16.81 25.81 -15.91
N GLN A 483 17.64 24.75 -15.93
CA GLN A 483 18.96 24.82 -15.31
C GLN A 483 19.83 25.92 -15.95
N ARG A 484 19.81 26.04 -17.28
CA ARG A 484 20.47 27.13 -18.01
C ARG A 484 19.86 28.48 -17.67
N THR A 485 18.54 28.56 -17.61
CA THR A 485 17.78 29.77 -17.27
C THR A 485 18.17 30.32 -15.89
N LEU A 486 18.17 29.46 -14.86
CA LEU A 486 18.50 29.85 -13.49
C LEU A 486 19.99 30.22 -13.32
N ARG A 487 20.85 29.78 -14.23
CA ARG A 487 22.27 30.20 -14.27
C ARG A 487 22.47 31.54 -14.97
N HIS A 488 21.47 32.06 -15.69
CA HIS A 488 21.59 33.32 -16.39
C HIS A 488 21.61 34.47 -15.36
N PRO A 489 22.63 35.36 -15.40
CA PRO A 489 22.70 36.50 -14.48
C PRO A 489 21.44 37.35 -14.57
N GLY A 490 20.85 37.71 -13.42
CA GLY A 490 19.68 38.59 -13.34
C GLY A 490 18.36 37.97 -13.82
N ALA A 491 18.29 36.66 -14.10
CA ALA A 491 17.08 35.99 -14.58
C ALA A 491 15.87 36.21 -13.65
N LEU A 492 16.09 36.21 -12.34
CA LEU A 492 15.03 36.41 -11.34
C LEU A 492 14.83 37.88 -10.95
N GLY A 493 15.41 38.84 -11.69
CA GLY A 493 15.27 40.27 -11.40
C GLY A 493 13.94 40.87 -11.85
N SER A 494 13.27 40.27 -12.84
CA SER A 494 11.93 40.64 -13.30
C SER A 494 11.29 39.49 -14.09
N GLY A 495 9.97 39.51 -14.27
CA GLY A 495 9.29 38.53 -15.14
C GLY A 495 9.78 38.59 -16.60
N LEU A 496 10.16 39.78 -17.09
CA LEU A 496 10.73 39.94 -18.44
C LEU A 496 12.11 39.29 -18.53
N ASN A 497 12.98 39.52 -17.54
CA ASN A 497 14.31 38.92 -17.52
C ASN A 497 14.23 37.39 -17.49
N PHE A 498 13.28 36.84 -16.73
CA PHE A 498 13.08 35.40 -16.64
C PHE A 498 12.62 34.82 -17.99
N ALA A 499 11.66 35.46 -18.66
CA ALA A 499 11.22 35.04 -19.98
C ALA A 499 12.36 35.11 -21.03
N VAL A 500 13.12 36.21 -21.04
CA VAL A 500 14.28 36.32 -21.94
C VAL A 500 15.28 35.18 -21.67
N ALA A 501 15.65 34.94 -20.41
CA ALA A 501 16.56 33.87 -20.03
C ALA A 501 16.02 32.47 -20.39
N LEU A 502 14.73 32.22 -20.18
CA LEU A 502 14.09 30.94 -20.54
C LEU A 502 14.20 30.69 -22.05
N ARG A 503 13.93 31.72 -22.86
CA ARG A 503 13.94 31.64 -24.33
C ARG A 503 15.36 31.41 -24.83
N ASP A 504 16.30 32.19 -24.34
CA ASP A 504 17.70 32.12 -24.75
C ASP A 504 18.35 30.79 -24.31
N SER A 505 17.74 30.09 -23.35
CA SER A 505 18.12 28.76 -22.90
C SER A 505 17.45 27.61 -23.70
N LEU A 506 16.58 27.88 -24.66
CA LEU A 506 15.98 26.84 -25.52
C LEU A 506 16.99 26.42 -26.60
N GLU A 507 16.84 25.18 -27.09
CA GLU A 507 17.58 24.77 -28.30
C GLU A 507 17.13 25.61 -29.51
N PRO A 508 17.99 25.84 -30.53
CA PRO A 508 17.69 26.78 -31.63
C PRO A 508 16.35 26.52 -32.32
N ASP A 509 16.04 25.25 -32.59
CA ASP A 509 14.77 24.86 -33.21
C ASP A 509 13.57 25.07 -32.27
N GLU A 510 13.71 24.74 -30.98
CA GLU A 510 12.65 24.97 -29.99
C GLU A 510 12.39 26.47 -29.76
N ALA A 511 13.45 27.29 -29.75
CA ALA A 511 13.34 28.74 -29.66
C ALA A 511 12.59 29.31 -30.87
N ARG A 512 12.90 28.84 -32.08
CA ARG A 512 12.22 29.25 -33.31
C ARG A 512 10.75 28.86 -33.31
N VAL A 513 10.44 27.60 -32.97
CA VAL A 513 9.06 27.10 -32.85
C VAL A 513 8.26 27.94 -31.87
N ASN A 514 8.86 28.24 -30.71
CA ASN A 514 8.23 29.05 -29.68
C ASN A 514 7.93 30.48 -30.17
N LEU A 515 8.87 31.12 -30.86
CA LEU A 515 8.68 32.47 -31.44
C LEU A 515 7.53 32.51 -32.46
N ILE A 516 7.44 31.50 -33.33
CA ILE A 516 6.35 31.39 -34.31
C ILE A 516 5.01 31.35 -33.56
N VAL A 517 4.86 30.46 -32.58
CA VAL A 517 3.60 30.32 -31.82
C VAL A 517 3.27 31.58 -31.02
N GLN A 518 4.26 32.21 -30.38
CA GLN A 518 4.08 33.48 -29.68
C GLN A 518 3.51 34.55 -30.61
N GLY A 519 4.10 34.70 -31.81
CA GLY A 519 3.66 35.67 -32.81
C GLY A 519 2.26 35.40 -33.35
N LEU A 520 1.96 34.14 -33.68
CA LEU A 520 0.66 33.74 -34.23
C LEU A 520 -0.49 33.93 -33.23
N LEU A 521 -0.27 33.63 -31.95
CA LEU A 521 -1.32 33.68 -30.93
C LEU A 521 -1.29 34.97 -30.10
N SER A 522 -0.27 35.81 -30.26
CA SER A 522 -0.05 37.01 -29.43
C SER A 522 -0.01 36.68 -27.93
N ILE A 523 0.68 35.60 -27.58
CA ILE A 523 0.82 35.09 -26.20
C ILE A 523 2.28 35.15 -25.74
N GLY A 524 2.47 35.17 -24.42
CA GLY A 524 3.81 35.09 -23.83
C GLY A 524 4.49 33.73 -24.02
N GLN A 525 5.79 33.71 -23.84
CA GLN A 525 6.66 32.55 -24.05
C GLN A 525 6.20 31.27 -23.32
N GLY A 526 5.90 31.35 -22.02
CA GLY A 526 5.43 30.20 -21.24
C GLY A 526 4.14 29.61 -21.81
N ARG A 527 3.18 30.47 -22.22
CA ARG A 527 1.93 30.03 -22.86
C ARG A 527 2.17 29.43 -24.25
N ALA A 528 3.16 29.93 -25.00
CA ALA A 528 3.53 29.31 -26.27
C ALA A 528 4.14 27.91 -26.08
N GLN A 529 4.96 27.69 -25.05
CA GLN A 529 5.42 26.33 -24.73
C GLN A 529 4.29 25.43 -24.26
N GLN A 530 3.36 25.95 -23.45
CA GLN A 530 2.16 25.20 -23.05
C GLN A 530 1.33 24.76 -24.26
N TYR A 531 1.14 25.64 -25.24
CA TYR A 531 0.43 25.31 -26.48
C TYR A 531 1.14 24.16 -27.22
N LEU A 532 2.46 24.24 -27.36
CA LEU A 532 3.27 23.21 -28.02
C LEU A 532 3.29 21.89 -27.24
N TYR A 533 3.26 21.94 -25.91
CA TYR A 533 3.27 20.76 -25.05
C TYR A 533 2.03 19.87 -25.22
N ASN A 534 0.91 20.42 -25.68
CA ASN A 534 -0.30 19.64 -26.00
C ASN A 534 -0.08 18.58 -27.08
N PHE A 535 1.03 18.65 -27.82
CA PHE A 535 1.37 17.70 -28.88
C PHE A 535 2.71 17.01 -28.58
N ASP A 536 2.69 15.67 -28.51
CA ASP A 536 3.84 14.83 -28.22
C ASP A 536 4.45 14.27 -29.51
N PHE A 537 5.20 15.13 -30.21
CA PHE A 537 5.80 14.77 -31.49
C PHE A 537 6.98 13.80 -31.33
N PRO A 538 7.11 12.79 -32.22
CA PRO A 538 8.23 11.88 -32.24
C PRO A 538 9.53 12.60 -32.65
N THR A 539 10.65 12.21 -32.03
CA THR A 539 11.98 12.82 -32.30
C THR A 539 12.56 12.46 -33.67
N ASN A 540 12.16 11.33 -34.28
CA ASN A 540 12.83 10.77 -35.47
C ASN A 540 11.92 10.59 -36.70
N ARG A 541 10.78 11.30 -36.78
CA ARG A 541 9.87 11.19 -37.93
C ARG A 541 9.97 12.44 -38.81
N LEU A 542 10.50 12.26 -40.01
CA LEU A 542 10.59 13.32 -41.02
C LEU A 542 9.20 13.91 -41.33
N GLY A 543 9.11 15.24 -41.33
CA GLY A 543 7.89 16.00 -41.63
C GLY A 543 6.87 16.06 -40.49
N HIS A 544 7.14 15.43 -39.34
CA HIS A 544 6.25 15.37 -38.18
C HIS A 544 6.96 15.89 -36.92
N SER A 545 7.85 16.87 -37.08
CA SER A 545 8.53 17.54 -35.96
C SER A 545 7.74 18.72 -35.41
N ARG A 546 8.12 19.21 -34.23
CA ARG A 546 7.61 20.47 -33.66
C ARG A 546 7.82 21.66 -34.59
N LEU A 547 8.92 21.65 -35.36
CA LEU A 547 9.23 22.70 -36.33
C LEU A 547 8.30 22.63 -37.54
N ASP A 548 8.08 21.44 -38.09
CA ASP A 548 7.13 21.24 -39.19
C ASP A 548 5.71 21.68 -38.79
N PHE A 549 5.32 21.35 -37.55
CA PHE A 549 4.06 21.79 -36.97
C PHE A 549 3.94 23.32 -36.92
N ALA A 550 4.92 24.02 -36.31
CA ALA A 550 4.87 25.47 -36.19
C ALA A 550 4.90 26.17 -37.56
N LEU A 551 5.71 25.69 -38.50
CA LEU A 551 5.72 26.22 -39.87
C LEU A 551 4.39 26.00 -40.59
N TYR A 552 3.71 24.88 -40.34
CA TYR A 552 2.36 24.67 -40.87
C TYR A 552 1.36 25.67 -40.27
N LEU A 553 1.40 25.87 -38.95
CA LEU A 553 0.56 26.87 -38.28
C LEU A 553 0.78 28.27 -38.87
N GLU A 554 2.03 28.64 -39.14
CA GLU A 554 2.38 29.95 -39.70
C GLU A 554 1.76 30.16 -41.09
N ASN A 555 1.83 29.13 -41.94
CA ASN A 555 1.36 29.22 -43.32
C ASN A 555 -0.17 29.11 -43.46
N TYR A 556 -0.81 28.28 -42.63
CA TYR A 556 -2.21 27.88 -42.81
C TYR A 556 -3.14 28.34 -41.67
N LEU A 557 -2.60 28.89 -40.58
CA LEU A 557 -3.34 29.38 -39.41
C LEU A 557 -4.32 28.36 -38.81
N THR A 558 -4.00 27.07 -38.94
CA THR A 558 -4.80 25.96 -38.43
C THR A 558 -3.91 24.80 -38.04
N VAL A 559 -4.36 24.01 -37.05
CA VAL A 559 -3.70 22.76 -36.64
C VAL A 559 -3.82 21.76 -37.80
N PRO A 560 -2.71 21.21 -38.32
CA PRO A 560 -2.77 20.21 -39.38
C PRO A 560 -3.43 18.92 -38.88
N GLU A 561 -4.21 18.27 -39.75
CA GLU A 561 -4.91 17.01 -39.43
C GLU A 561 -3.97 15.93 -38.88
N TRP A 562 -2.75 15.86 -39.42
CA TRP A 562 -1.77 14.87 -38.97
C TRP A 562 -1.28 15.11 -37.53
N ALA A 563 -1.36 16.32 -36.99
CA ALA A 563 -0.88 16.61 -35.63
C ALA A 563 -1.82 16.05 -34.56
N TRP A 564 -3.11 15.83 -34.87
CA TRP A 564 -4.08 15.30 -33.91
C TRP A 564 -3.75 13.89 -33.43
N GLN A 565 -3.03 13.10 -34.23
CA GLN A 565 -2.53 11.78 -33.79
C GLN A 565 -1.47 11.86 -32.69
N TYR A 566 -0.86 13.05 -32.48
CA TYR A 566 0.13 13.33 -31.45
C TYR A 566 -0.44 14.16 -30.30
N ALA A 567 -1.74 14.47 -30.33
CA ALA A 567 -2.38 15.20 -29.26
C ALA A 567 -2.32 14.39 -27.95
N ARG A 568 -1.91 15.01 -26.85
CA ARG A 568 -1.97 14.38 -25.52
C ARG A 568 -3.42 14.10 -25.13
N GLU A 569 -3.61 13.18 -24.19
CA GLU A 569 -4.94 12.85 -23.67
C GLU A 569 -5.69 14.11 -23.19
N GLY A 570 -6.95 14.25 -23.58
CA GLY A 570 -7.79 15.41 -23.25
C GLY A 570 -7.62 16.63 -24.16
N VAL A 571 -6.65 16.64 -25.07
CA VAL A 571 -6.45 17.75 -26.02
C VAL A 571 -7.47 17.67 -27.15
N THR A 572 -8.24 18.75 -27.30
CA THR A 572 -9.29 18.93 -28.31
C THR A 572 -9.21 20.33 -28.91
N PRO A 573 -9.89 20.61 -30.04
CA PRO A 573 -10.01 21.98 -30.53
C PRO A 573 -10.52 22.96 -29.47
N ASP A 574 -11.41 22.50 -28.59
CA ASP A 574 -12.02 23.31 -27.53
C ASP A 574 -11.04 23.62 -26.41
N SER A 575 -10.16 22.67 -26.06
CA SER A 575 -9.11 22.88 -25.06
C SER A 575 -8.02 23.84 -25.54
N LEU A 576 -7.88 24.05 -26.86
CA LEU A 576 -6.92 25.01 -27.43
C LEU A 576 -7.47 26.44 -27.54
N ARG A 577 -8.80 26.64 -27.51
CA ARG A 577 -9.43 27.99 -27.58
C ARG A 577 -8.89 29.00 -26.56
N PRO A 578 -8.57 28.64 -25.29
CA PRO A 578 -8.05 29.59 -24.30
C PRO A 578 -6.70 30.22 -24.63
N PHE A 579 -5.96 29.68 -25.62
CA PHE A 579 -4.73 30.28 -26.13
C PHE A 579 -4.97 31.43 -27.12
N GLY A 580 -6.21 31.59 -27.60
CA GLY A 580 -6.60 32.63 -28.54
C GLY A 580 -6.67 32.16 -30.00
N ALA A 581 -7.15 33.05 -30.87
CA ALA A 581 -7.22 32.80 -32.31
C ALA A 581 -5.89 33.15 -32.99
N MET A 582 -5.46 32.31 -33.93
CA MET A 582 -4.25 32.55 -34.73
C MET A 582 -4.44 33.76 -35.65
N LYS A 583 -3.44 34.64 -35.67
CA LYS A 583 -3.39 35.84 -36.51
C LYS A 583 -2.16 35.78 -37.39
N ARG A 584 -2.25 36.37 -38.60
CA ARG A 584 -1.07 36.49 -39.48
C ARG A 584 0.03 37.26 -38.77
N HIS A 585 1.19 36.65 -38.74
CA HIS A 585 2.41 37.21 -38.20
C HIS A 585 2.87 38.42 -39.04
N ASP A 586 3.16 39.56 -38.38
CA ASP A 586 3.79 40.72 -39.01
C ASP A 586 5.30 40.73 -38.65
N PRO A 587 6.19 40.30 -39.56
CA PRO A 587 7.62 40.11 -39.26
C PRO A 587 8.35 41.39 -38.84
N GLY A 588 7.74 42.57 -39.01
CA GLY A 588 8.31 43.87 -38.60
C GLY A 588 8.32 44.14 -37.09
N LYS A 589 7.49 43.47 -36.28
CA LYS A 589 7.32 43.76 -34.84
C LYS A 589 8.27 43.02 -33.89
N LEU A 590 9.01 42.02 -34.36
CA LEU A 590 9.98 41.26 -33.54
C LEU A 590 11.38 41.89 -33.51
N ARG A 591 11.74 42.71 -34.51
CA ARG A 591 13.05 43.41 -34.53
C ARG A 591 13.23 44.38 -33.36
N THR A 592 12.15 44.87 -32.76
CA THR A 592 12.18 45.75 -31.59
C THR A 592 12.29 45.01 -30.25
N LEU A 593 12.36 43.67 -30.24
CA LEU A 593 12.49 42.84 -29.03
C LEU A 593 13.84 42.08 -28.96
N THR A 594 14.77 42.36 -29.89
CA THR A 594 16.06 41.66 -30.04
C THR A 594 17.30 42.56 -29.94
N THR A 595 17.14 43.85 -29.67
CA THR A 595 18.26 44.77 -29.44
C THR A 595 18.12 45.41 -28.06
N PRO A 596 19.06 45.17 -27.13
CA PRO A 596 19.25 46.08 -26.02
C PRO A 596 19.87 47.37 -26.58
N ASP A 597 19.29 48.51 -26.23
CA ASP A 597 20.05 49.76 -26.15
C ASP A 597 20.92 49.74 -24.88
#